data_AF-A0A3E0GVQ4-F1
#
_entry.id   AF-A0A3E0GVQ4-F1
#
_cell.length_a   1.000
_cell.length_b   1.000
_cell.length_c   1.000
_cell.angle_alpha   90.00
_cell.angle_beta   90.00
_cell.angle_gamma   90.00
#
_symmetry.space_group_name_H-M   'P 1'
#
loop_
_entity.id
_entity.type
_entity.pdbx_description
1 polymer ?
#
loop_
_entity_poly.entity_id
_entity_poly.type
_entity_poly.pdbx_seq_one_letter_code
_entity_poly.pdbx_strand_id
1 'polypeptide(L)'
;MTAPEHDKALVGAYVLGLLEPEEIASTEAHLESCPECRRELDELRLLHDELGEVPPEAFLDGPPEGGDLLLQRTLREVRTISSRQRVWGGSLAAAGLVAVVALSVGAGVLVGHQSAPTGSVAAPTASPLPSGTKHAATVDPQTGARLAATVMPANGWIKLQVQASNIAPGQRCKLVVNSRSGQQEQFGGWLVSSNPAQADKGITLDGSALMSINDVASVSVVNDQGKVLVNAPV
;
A
#
# COMPACT_ATOMS: atom_id res chain seq x y z
N MET A 1 -8.09 -15.69 -45.34
CA MET A 1 -7.17 -14.85 -44.54
C MET A 1 -7.46 -15.19 -43.09
N THR A 2 -6.71 -16.15 -42.55
CA THR A 2 -6.75 -16.53 -41.13
C THR A 2 -6.28 -15.34 -40.31
N ALA A 3 -7.03 -14.98 -39.26
CA ALA A 3 -6.61 -13.93 -38.33
C ALA A 3 -5.25 -14.32 -37.74
N PRO A 4 -4.30 -13.37 -37.58
CA PRO A 4 -3.04 -13.68 -36.93
C PRO A 4 -3.34 -14.12 -35.49
N GLU A 5 -2.88 -15.31 -35.13
CA GLU A 5 -3.01 -15.85 -33.78
C GLU A 5 -2.20 -14.96 -32.83
N HIS A 6 -2.86 -14.42 -31.81
CA HIS A 6 -2.25 -13.48 -30.87
C HIS A 6 -1.57 -14.28 -29.76
N ASP A 7 -0.29 -14.61 -29.95
CA ASP A 7 0.48 -15.34 -28.94
C ASP A 7 1.16 -14.38 -27.95
N LYS A 8 0.46 -14.15 -26.84
CA LYS A 8 0.93 -13.36 -25.70
C LYS A 8 2.21 -13.92 -25.07
N ALA A 9 2.42 -15.23 -25.14
CA ALA A 9 3.58 -15.87 -24.55
C ALA A 9 4.87 -15.50 -25.32
N LEU A 10 4.78 -15.42 -26.65
CA LEU A 10 5.90 -15.00 -27.50
C LEU A 10 6.29 -13.54 -27.27
N VAL A 11 5.32 -12.63 -27.11
CA VAL A 11 5.61 -11.22 -26.79
C VAL A 11 6.31 -11.09 -25.44
N GLY A 12 5.90 -11.87 -24.43
CA GLY A 12 6.57 -11.90 -23.12
C GLY A 12 8.01 -12.45 -23.21
N ALA A 13 8.21 -13.54 -23.93
CA ALA A 13 9.54 -14.12 -24.14
C ALA A 13 10.47 -13.18 -24.93
N TYR A 14 9.91 -12.42 -25.88
CA TYR A 14 10.63 -11.40 -26.63
C TYR A 14 11.15 -10.27 -25.71
N VAL A 15 10.32 -9.75 -24.80
CA VAL A 15 10.73 -8.71 -23.83
C VAL A 15 11.84 -9.22 -22.90
N LEU A 16 11.77 -10.48 -22.49
CA LEU A 16 12.75 -11.10 -21.60
C LEU A 16 14.03 -11.57 -22.31
N GLY A 17 14.12 -11.43 -23.64
CA GLY A 17 15.28 -11.87 -24.42
C GLY A 17 15.47 -13.38 -24.45
N LEU A 18 14.40 -14.16 -24.31
CA LEU A 18 14.44 -15.63 -24.22
C LEU A 18 14.19 -16.34 -25.55
N LEU A 19 13.95 -15.60 -26.63
CA LEU A 19 13.64 -16.16 -27.95
C LEU A 19 14.88 -16.49 -28.76
N GLU A 20 14.77 -17.53 -29.59
CA GLU A 20 15.77 -17.86 -30.60
C GLU A 20 15.73 -16.85 -31.78
N PRO A 21 16.81 -16.70 -32.57
CA PRO A 21 16.87 -15.71 -33.65
C PRO A 21 15.76 -15.82 -34.70
N GLU A 22 15.29 -17.02 -34.99
CA GLU A 22 14.18 -17.26 -35.92
C GLU A 22 12.84 -16.78 -35.34
N GLU A 23 12.61 -17.02 -34.05
CA GLU A 23 11.41 -16.60 -33.31
C GLU A 23 11.36 -15.08 -33.14
N ILE A 24 12.52 -14.43 -32.97
CA ILE A 24 12.65 -12.97 -32.94
C ILE A 24 12.13 -12.37 -34.25
N ALA A 25 12.64 -12.83 -35.40
CA ALA A 25 12.25 -12.30 -36.70
C ALA A 25 10.75 -12.49 -36.99
N SER A 26 10.21 -13.66 -36.61
CA SER A 26 8.78 -13.96 -36.67
C SER A 26 7.95 -13.00 -35.81
N THR A 27 8.39 -12.75 -34.57
CA THR A 27 7.70 -11.88 -33.61
C THR A 27 7.74 -10.42 -34.05
N GLU A 28 8.87 -9.93 -34.56
CA GLU A 28 9.01 -8.58 -35.11
C GLU A 28 8.07 -8.36 -36.30
N ALA A 29 8.01 -9.30 -37.25
CA ALA A 29 7.09 -9.24 -38.38
C ALA A 29 5.62 -9.21 -37.93
N HIS A 30 5.27 -9.96 -36.87
CA HIS A 30 3.94 -9.91 -36.29
C HIS A 30 3.65 -8.54 -35.65
N LEU A 31 4.60 -7.98 -34.90
CA LEU A 31 4.47 -6.67 -34.24
C LEU A 31 4.31 -5.52 -35.24
N GLU A 32 4.82 -5.62 -36.46
CA GLU A 32 4.57 -4.63 -37.53
C GLU A 32 3.10 -4.59 -37.95
N SER A 33 2.42 -5.75 -37.95
CA SER A 33 1.05 -5.88 -38.44
C SER A 33 -0.02 -5.85 -37.33
N CYS A 34 0.35 -6.07 -36.07
CA CYS A 34 -0.60 -6.22 -34.96
C CYS A 34 -0.51 -5.08 -33.92
N PRO A 35 -1.49 -4.15 -33.87
CA PRO A 35 -1.51 -3.06 -32.88
C PRO A 35 -1.75 -3.55 -31.44
N GLU A 36 -2.45 -4.66 -31.25
CA GLU A 36 -2.70 -5.20 -29.91
C GLU A 36 -1.43 -5.75 -29.26
N CYS A 37 -0.63 -6.51 -30.01
CA CYS A 37 0.66 -7.01 -29.54
C CYS A 37 1.67 -5.89 -29.31
N ARG A 38 1.61 -4.78 -30.08
CA ARG A 38 2.41 -3.59 -29.78
C ARG A 38 2.03 -2.93 -28.45
N ARG A 39 0.74 -2.77 -28.17
CA ARG A 39 0.27 -2.23 -26.89
C ARG A 39 0.72 -3.14 -25.74
N GLU A 40 0.61 -4.45 -25.91
CA GLU A 40 1.05 -5.41 -24.89
C GLU A 40 2.58 -5.39 -24.69
N LEU A 41 3.35 -5.23 -25.76
CA LEU A 41 4.79 -5.03 -25.69
C LEU A 41 5.16 -3.76 -24.90
N ASP A 42 4.46 -2.65 -25.13
CA ASP A 42 4.68 -1.40 -24.40
C ASP A 42 4.33 -1.54 -22.91
N GLU A 43 3.21 -2.20 -22.59
CA GLU A 43 2.81 -2.50 -21.21
C GLU A 43 3.85 -3.38 -20.49
N LEU A 44 4.36 -4.40 -21.16
CA LEU A 44 5.36 -5.32 -20.60
C LEU A 44 6.73 -4.66 -20.41
N ARG A 45 7.14 -3.77 -21.31
CA ARG A 45 8.39 -2.99 -21.16
C ARG A 45 8.34 -2.05 -19.96
N LEU A 46 7.22 -1.35 -19.77
CA LEU A 46 7.02 -0.50 -18.60
C LEU A 46 7.11 -1.31 -17.30
N LEU A 47 6.49 -2.49 -17.26
CA LEU A 47 6.57 -3.37 -16.11
C LEU A 47 7.99 -3.91 -15.88
N HIS A 48 8.68 -4.30 -16.95
CA HIS A 48 10.06 -4.78 -16.89
C HIS A 48 10.99 -3.71 -16.30
N ASP A 49 10.88 -2.47 -16.77
CA ASP A 49 11.70 -1.35 -16.30
C ASP A 49 11.44 -1.01 -14.82
N GLU A 50 10.18 -1.09 -14.38
CA GLU A 50 9.80 -0.90 -12.97
C GLU A 50 10.29 -2.04 -12.06
N LEU A 51 10.38 -3.27 -12.57
CA LEU A 51 10.87 -4.42 -11.80
C LEU A 51 12.39 -4.33 -11.52
N GLY A 52 13.13 -3.58 -12.35
CA GLY A 52 14.55 -3.30 -12.16
C GLY A 52 15.47 -4.53 -12.27
N GLU A 53 16.78 -4.29 -12.39
CA GLU A 53 17.76 -5.37 -12.36
C GLU A 53 18.03 -5.82 -10.91
N VAL A 54 18.13 -7.13 -10.71
CA VAL A 54 18.51 -7.70 -9.42
C VAL A 54 20.03 -7.56 -9.27
N PRO A 55 20.53 -6.95 -8.18
CA PRO A 55 21.96 -6.77 -7.97
C PRO A 55 22.67 -8.13 -7.85
N PRO A 56 23.91 -8.29 -8.37
CA PRO A 56 24.66 -9.54 -8.32
C PRO A 56 24.79 -10.14 -6.91
N GLU A 57 24.83 -9.29 -5.89
CA GLU A 57 24.93 -9.66 -4.48
C GLU A 57 23.71 -10.48 -4.01
N ALA A 58 22.53 -10.26 -4.59
CA ALA A 58 21.32 -11.01 -4.25
C ALA A 58 21.34 -12.46 -4.79
N PHE A 59 22.25 -12.79 -5.72
CA PHE A 59 22.42 -14.15 -6.22
C PHE A 59 23.38 -14.99 -5.35
N LEU A 60 24.13 -14.38 -4.42
CA LEU A 60 25.16 -15.07 -3.63
C LEU A 60 24.59 -16.06 -2.61
N ASP A 61 23.46 -15.72 -2.00
CA ASP A 61 22.83 -16.55 -0.97
C ASP A 61 21.86 -17.59 -1.55
N GLY A 62 21.59 -17.52 -2.86
CA GLY A 62 20.60 -18.36 -3.54
C GLY A 62 19.17 -18.13 -3.02
N PRO A 63 18.15 -18.71 -3.68
CA PRO A 63 16.80 -18.71 -3.14
C PRO A 63 16.75 -19.48 -1.82
N PRO A 64 15.96 -19.02 -0.83
CA PRO A 64 15.85 -19.68 0.46
C PRO A 64 15.32 -21.12 0.32
N GLU A 65 15.68 -22.01 1.26
CA GLU A 65 15.17 -23.38 1.27
C GLU A 65 13.62 -23.39 1.28
N GLY A 66 13.02 -24.00 0.26
CA GLY A 66 11.57 -24.05 0.08
C GLY A 66 10.95 -22.80 -0.57
N GLY A 67 11.76 -21.86 -1.10
CA GLY A 67 11.31 -20.67 -1.82
C GLY A 67 10.35 -20.98 -2.97
N ASP A 68 10.57 -22.07 -3.70
CA ASP A 68 9.69 -22.51 -4.80
C ASP A 68 8.26 -22.81 -4.33
N LEU A 69 8.11 -23.43 -3.15
CA LEU A 69 6.80 -23.74 -2.59
C LEU A 69 6.06 -22.47 -2.15
N LEU A 70 6.78 -21.50 -1.62
CA LEU A 70 6.23 -20.19 -1.27
C LEU A 70 5.83 -19.40 -2.52
N LEU A 71 6.65 -19.43 -3.57
CA LEU A 71 6.33 -18.82 -4.87
C LEU A 71 5.10 -19.47 -5.51
N GLN A 72 5.03 -20.81 -5.54
CA GLN A 72 3.87 -21.51 -6.09
C GLN A 72 2.59 -21.23 -5.30
N ARG A 73 2.67 -21.14 -3.96
CA ARG A 73 1.52 -20.78 -3.11
C ARG A 73 1.06 -19.35 -3.40
N THR A 74 1.98 -18.39 -3.45
CA THR A 74 1.66 -16.98 -3.71
C THR A 74 1.08 -16.78 -5.11
N LEU A 75 1.66 -17.38 -6.15
CA LEU A 75 1.11 -17.33 -7.52
C LEU A 75 -0.29 -17.93 -7.61
N ARG A 76 -0.55 -19.01 -6.85
CA ARG A 76 -1.88 -19.63 -6.79
C ARG A 76 -2.89 -18.69 -6.12
N GLU A 77 -2.49 -17.99 -5.07
CA GLU A 77 -3.33 -17.02 -4.36
C GLU A 77 -3.61 -15.75 -5.19
N VAL A 78 -2.63 -15.23 -5.92
CA VAL A 78 -2.86 -14.10 -6.85
C VAL A 78 -3.83 -14.49 -7.98
N ARG A 79 -3.73 -15.73 -8.49
CA ARG A 79 -4.61 -16.22 -9.56
C ARG A 79 -6.07 -16.35 -9.09
N THR A 80 -6.32 -16.73 -7.84
CA THR A 80 -7.68 -16.81 -7.28
C THR A 80 -8.28 -15.41 -7.04
N ILE A 81 -7.46 -14.42 -6.71
CA ILE A 81 -7.89 -13.01 -6.58
C ILE A 81 -8.30 -12.44 -7.95
N SER A 82 -7.49 -12.66 -8.99
CA SER A 82 -7.76 -12.18 -10.35
C SER A 82 -9.01 -12.82 -10.96
N SER A 83 -9.24 -14.13 -10.76
CA SER A 83 -10.44 -14.79 -11.28
C SER A 83 -11.71 -14.25 -10.63
N ARG A 84 -11.67 -13.90 -9.34
CA ARG A 84 -12.82 -13.37 -8.60
C ARG A 84 -13.20 -11.96 -9.03
N GLN A 85 -12.23 -11.13 -9.42
CA GLN A 85 -12.48 -9.82 -10.05
C GLN A 85 -13.11 -9.95 -11.44
N ARG A 86 -12.70 -10.95 -12.23
CA ARG A 86 -13.24 -11.17 -13.58
C ARG A 86 -14.70 -11.65 -13.57
N VAL A 87 -15.11 -12.40 -12.56
CA VAL A 87 -16.50 -12.88 -12.39
C VAL A 87 -17.45 -11.75 -11.97
N TRP A 88 -16.96 -10.71 -11.29
CA TRP A 88 -17.77 -9.53 -10.92
C TRP A 88 -17.83 -8.42 -11.98
N GLY A 89 -16.90 -8.41 -12.95
CA GLY A 89 -16.92 -7.45 -14.07
C GLY A 89 -17.80 -7.84 -15.27
N GLY A 90 -18.43 -9.02 -15.26
CA GLY A 90 -19.06 -9.62 -16.44
C GLY A 90 -20.58 -9.43 -16.62
N SER A 91 -21.29 -8.66 -15.78
CA SER A 91 -22.76 -8.60 -15.82
C SER A 91 -23.39 -7.23 -16.01
N LEU A 92 -22.62 -6.18 -16.35
CA LEU A 92 -23.18 -4.86 -16.69
C LEU A 92 -22.91 -4.50 -18.16
N ALA A 93 -23.22 -5.42 -19.07
CA ALA A 93 -23.23 -5.16 -20.50
C ALA A 93 -24.48 -5.77 -21.15
N ALA A 94 -25.66 -5.28 -20.76
CA ALA A 94 -26.87 -5.27 -21.59
C ALA A 94 -28.07 -4.68 -20.82
N ALA A 95 -28.25 -3.36 -20.88
CA ALA A 95 -29.57 -2.71 -21.02
C ALA A 95 -29.44 -1.19 -20.84
N GLY A 96 -29.96 -0.43 -21.81
CA GLY A 96 -30.44 0.92 -21.56
C GLY A 96 -29.57 2.08 -22.03
N LEU A 97 -29.37 2.17 -23.35
CA LEU A 97 -29.29 3.47 -24.01
C LEU A 97 -30.59 4.25 -23.69
N VAL A 98 -30.49 5.57 -23.49
CA VAL A 98 -31.55 6.56 -23.19
C VAL A 98 -31.72 6.92 -21.70
N ALA A 99 -30.83 7.80 -21.20
CA ALA A 99 -31.15 8.93 -20.30
C ALA A 99 -29.90 9.79 -20.04
N VAL A 100 -29.22 10.23 -21.11
CA VAL A 100 -28.35 11.41 -21.04
C VAL A 100 -29.23 12.59 -21.47
N VAL A 101 -29.12 13.70 -20.75
CA VAL A 101 -29.83 14.98 -20.96
C VAL A 101 -31.16 15.14 -20.21
N ALA A 102 -31.09 15.22 -18.89
CA ALA A 102 -31.80 16.23 -18.08
C ALA A 102 -31.36 16.08 -16.62
N LEU A 103 -31.04 17.21 -15.96
CA LEU A 103 -30.63 17.38 -14.54
C LEU A 103 -29.16 17.75 -14.30
N SER A 104 -28.61 18.62 -15.15
CA SER A 104 -27.40 19.40 -14.87
C SER A 104 -27.68 20.75 -14.19
N VAL A 105 -28.84 20.97 -13.56
CA VAL A 105 -29.13 22.20 -12.81
C VAL A 105 -29.99 21.90 -11.58
N GLY A 106 -29.38 21.96 -10.39
CA GLY A 106 -30.08 22.15 -9.11
C GLY A 106 -30.42 20.89 -8.30
N ALA A 107 -29.46 20.38 -7.53
CA ALA A 107 -29.70 19.69 -6.25
C ALA A 107 -28.36 19.42 -5.51
N GLY A 108 -27.45 20.39 -5.50
CA GLY A 108 -26.46 20.47 -4.44
C GLY A 108 -27.13 21.16 -3.27
N VAL A 109 -27.00 20.60 -2.07
CA VAL A 109 -27.65 20.99 -0.80
C VAL A 109 -29.03 20.33 -0.59
N LEU A 110 -29.10 19.53 0.48
CA LEU A 110 -30.29 18.96 1.14
C LEU A 110 -30.82 17.59 0.69
N VAL A 111 -30.04 16.51 0.81
CA VAL A 111 -30.58 15.20 1.28
C VAL A 111 -29.50 14.45 2.08
N GLY A 112 -29.20 14.94 3.28
CA GLY A 112 -28.81 14.07 4.39
C GLY A 112 -30.10 13.68 5.10
N HIS A 113 -30.27 12.38 5.40
CA HIS A 113 -31.44 11.65 5.91
C HIS A 113 -32.30 10.96 4.82
N GLN A 114 -32.72 9.73 5.13
CA GLN A 114 -33.66 8.82 4.43
C GLN A 114 -33.00 7.53 3.89
N SER A 115 -32.66 6.66 4.86
CA SER A 115 -32.90 5.22 4.90
C SER A 115 -32.69 4.38 3.63
N ALA A 116 -31.50 3.78 3.53
CA ALA A 116 -31.28 2.56 2.76
C ALA A 116 -31.81 1.34 3.54
N PRO A 117 -32.36 0.32 2.85
CA PRO A 117 -32.99 -0.85 3.47
C PRO A 117 -31.97 -1.67 4.26
N THR A 118 -32.45 -2.31 5.33
CA THR A 118 -31.72 -3.26 6.19
C THR A 118 -31.21 -4.44 5.37
N GLY A 119 -30.07 -4.25 4.72
CA GLY A 119 -29.16 -5.28 4.25
C GLY A 119 -27.83 -5.00 4.93
N SER A 120 -27.56 -5.72 6.01
CA SER A 120 -26.27 -5.67 6.70
C SER A 120 -25.18 -6.11 5.73
N VAL A 121 -24.58 -5.15 5.03
CA VAL A 121 -23.27 -5.35 4.41
C VAL A 121 -22.34 -5.46 5.59
N ALA A 122 -21.88 -6.69 5.87
CA ALA A 122 -20.84 -6.92 6.86
C ALA A 122 -19.70 -5.95 6.54
N ALA A 123 -19.43 -5.04 7.49
CA ALA A 123 -18.22 -4.24 7.47
C ALA A 123 -17.03 -5.17 7.19
N PRO A 124 -15.98 -4.74 6.45
CA PRO A 124 -14.76 -5.53 6.38
C PRO A 124 -14.36 -5.85 7.82
N THR A 125 -14.41 -7.13 8.18
CA THR A 125 -14.02 -7.59 9.50
C THR A 125 -12.59 -7.12 9.68
N ALA A 126 -12.39 -6.08 10.49
CA ALA A 126 -11.06 -5.62 10.85
C ALA A 126 -10.30 -6.87 11.31
N SER A 127 -9.18 -7.16 10.66
CA SER A 127 -8.36 -8.30 11.05
C SER A 127 -8.12 -8.18 12.55
N PRO A 128 -8.43 -9.20 13.36
CA PRO A 128 -8.34 -9.09 14.81
C PRO A 128 -6.90 -8.70 15.17
N LEU A 129 -6.74 -7.61 15.91
CA LEU A 129 -5.40 -7.21 16.36
C LEU A 129 -4.79 -8.32 17.22
N PRO A 130 -3.47 -8.54 17.15
CA PRO A 130 -2.81 -9.56 17.97
C PRO A 130 -3.13 -9.38 19.47
N SER A 131 -3.28 -10.48 20.18
CA SER A 131 -3.42 -10.46 21.64
C SER A 131 -2.21 -9.78 22.27
N GLY A 132 -2.43 -8.88 23.23
CA GLY A 132 -1.38 -8.10 23.87
C GLY A 132 -1.08 -6.75 23.19
N THR A 133 -1.84 -6.39 22.15
CA THR A 133 -1.79 -5.04 21.57
C THR A 133 -2.10 -3.98 22.65
N LYS A 134 -1.31 -2.91 22.67
CA LYS A 134 -1.51 -1.75 23.54
C LYS A 134 -1.88 -0.54 22.70
N HIS A 135 -2.72 0.33 23.26
CA HIS A 135 -3.13 1.57 22.63
C HIS A 135 -2.78 2.74 23.53
N ALA A 136 -2.26 3.81 22.95
CA ALA A 136 -1.97 5.04 23.64
C ALA A 136 -2.53 6.22 22.83
N ALA A 137 -3.17 7.17 23.50
CA ALA A 137 -3.64 8.39 22.87
C ALA A 137 -3.42 9.57 23.82
N THR A 138 -2.89 10.67 23.32
CA THR A 138 -2.61 11.86 24.12
C THR A 138 -2.68 13.11 23.26
N VAL A 139 -3.07 14.21 23.90
CA VAL A 139 -2.92 15.57 23.39
C VAL A 139 -2.01 16.31 24.37
N ASP A 140 -0.92 16.87 23.87
CA ASP A 140 -0.03 17.68 24.68
C ASP A 140 -0.66 19.06 24.93
N PRO A 141 -0.84 19.49 26.20
CA PRO A 141 -1.53 20.74 26.50
C PRO A 141 -0.69 22.00 26.20
N GLN A 142 0.64 21.87 26.08
CA GLN A 142 1.54 23.00 25.84
C GLN A 142 1.71 23.25 24.34
N THR A 143 1.85 22.18 23.55
CA THR A 143 2.07 22.27 22.10
C THR A 143 0.78 22.12 21.30
N GLY A 144 -0.26 21.51 21.89
CA GLY A 144 -1.48 21.12 21.20
C GLY A 144 -1.32 19.84 20.35
N ALA A 145 -0.12 19.29 20.22
CA ALA A 145 0.16 18.15 19.37
C ALA A 145 -0.61 16.91 19.84
N ARG A 146 -1.17 16.17 18.87
CA ARG A 146 -1.96 14.97 19.13
C ARG A 146 -1.21 13.75 18.63
N LEU A 147 -1.28 12.69 19.43
CA LEU A 147 -0.67 11.40 19.12
C LEU A 147 -1.63 10.29 19.48
N ALA A 148 -1.85 9.36 18.55
CA ALA A 148 -2.48 8.07 18.82
C ALA A 148 -1.55 6.97 18.29
N ALA A 149 -1.26 5.97 19.11
CA ALA A 149 -0.37 4.87 18.79
C ALA A 149 -1.05 3.53 19.11
N THR A 150 -0.90 2.58 18.20
CA THR A 150 -1.24 1.17 18.39
C THR A 150 0.06 0.38 18.33
N VAL A 151 0.40 -0.28 19.44
CA VAL A 151 1.64 -1.04 19.62
C VAL A 151 1.29 -2.51 19.64
N MET A 152 1.72 -3.24 18.62
CA MET A 152 1.42 -4.64 18.42
C MET A 152 2.64 -5.50 18.72
N PRO A 153 2.47 -6.62 19.45
CA PRO A 153 3.57 -7.53 19.73
C PRO A 153 4.02 -8.26 18.47
N ALA A 154 5.34 -8.47 18.35
CA ALA A 154 5.96 -9.37 17.39
C ALA A 154 7.11 -10.15 18.08
N ASN A 155 7.71 -11.10 17.37
CA ASN A 155 8.74 -11.99 17.93
C ASN A 155 10.06 -11.25 18.17
N GLY A 156 10.24 -10.70 19.38
CA GLY A 156 11.45 -9.99 19.80
C GLY A 156 11.49 -8.50 19.43
N TRP A 157 10.39 -7.96 18.90
CA TRP A 157 10.24 -6.57 18.49
C TRP A 157 8.75 -6.18 18.51
N ILE A 158 8.44 -4.92 18.22
CA ILE A 158 7.06 -4.41 18.13
C ILE A 158 6.78 -3.81 16.75
N LYS A 159 5.55 -3.98 16.27
CA LYS A 159 5.00 -3.20 15.18
C LYS A 159 4.20 -2.03 15.74
N LEU A 160 4.33 -0.85 15.14
CA LEU A 160 3.61 0.35 15.55
C LEU A 160 2.75 0.88 14.40
N GLN A 161 1.56 1.36 14.72
CA GLN A 161 0.78 2.24 13.86
C GLN A 161 0.53 3.52 14.62
N VAL A 162 0.96 4.66 14.07
CA VAL A 162 0.89 5.95 14.74
C VAL A 162 0.16 6.95 13.87
N GLN A 163 -0.71 7.74 14.49
CA GLN A 163 -1.32 8.92 13.92
C GLN A 163 -0.85 10.13 14.73
N ALA A 164 -0.25 11.11 14.05
CA ALA A 164 0.21 12.36 14.66
C ALA A 164 -0.40 13.55 13.92
N SER A 165 -0.95 14.52 14.67
CA SER A 165 -1.60 15.70 14.08
C SER A 165 -1.49 16.93 14.98
N ASN A 166 -1.90 18.08 14.45
CA ASN A 166 -1.85 19.37 15.15
C ASN A 166 -0.44 19.74 15.64
N ILE A 167 0.58 19.42 14.84
CA ILE A 167 1.97 19.81 15.09
C ILE A 167 2.27 21.06 14.27
N ALA A 168 3.02 21.99 14.84
CA ALA A 168 3.37 23.25 14.19
C ALA A 168 4.00 23.04 12.78
N PRO A 169 3.61 23.84 11.76
CA PRO A 169 4.17 23.77 10.42
C PRO A 169 5.69 23.88 10.39
N GLY A 170 6.34 23.15 9.46
CA GLY A 170 7.79 23.21 9.26
C GLY A 170 8.64 22.43 10.26
N GLN A 171 8.03 21.76 11.26
CA GLN A 171 8.78 20.90 12.19
C GLN A 171 9.31 19.65 11.47
N ARG A 172 10.59 19.34 11.68
CA ARG A 172 11.20 18.06 11.28
C ARG A 172 11.05 17.09 12.44
N CYS A 173 10.07 16.21 12.36
CA CYS A 173 9.67 15.30 13.42
C CYS A 173 10.27 13.91 13.23
N LYS A 174 10.48 13.22 14.35
CA LYS A 174 10.90 11.82 14.46
C LYS A 174 10.01 11.13 15.48
N LEU A 175 9.69 9.87 15.23
CA LEU A 175 9.02 9.04 16.24
C LEU A 175 10.06 8.32 17.09
N VAL A 176 9.84 8.29 18.39
CA VAL A 176 10.70 7.60 19.36
C VAL A 176 9.83 6.72 20.25
N VAL A 177 10.25 5.47 20.43
CA VAL A 177 9.68 4.56 21.43
C VAL A 177 10.62 4.52 22.62
N ASN A 178 10.10 4.80 23.81
CA ASN A 178 10.87 4.82 25.04
C ASN A 178 10.62 3.54 25.84
N SER A 179 11.70 2.91 26.27
CA SER A 179 11.68 1.76 27.18
C SER A 179 11.48 2.18 28.62
N ARG A 180 10.92 1.30 29.45
CA ARG A 180 10.88 1.40 30.91
C ARG A 180 12.29 1.46 31.53
N SER A 181 13.30 0.96 30.83
CA SER A 181 14.71 1.01 31.22
C SER A 181 15.41 2.33 30.85
N GLY A 182 14.73 3.23 30.12
CA GLY A 182 15.29 4.49 29.63
C GLY A 182 15.95 4.42 28.24
N GLN A 183 16.04 3.23 27.64
CA GLN A 183 16.49 3.09 26.24
C GLN A 183 15.48 3.72 25.26
N GLN A 184 15.98 4.30 24.16
CA GLN A 184 15.14 4.93 23.14
C GLN A 184 15.41 4.29 21.78
N GLU A 185 14.34 3.92 21.07
CA GLU A 185 14.39 3.42 19.71
C GLU A 185 13.69 4.40 18.78
N GLN A 186 14.41 4.96 17.80
CA GLN A 186 13.84 5.88 16.83
C GLN A 186 13.35 5.10 15.60
N PHE A 187 12.12 5.34 15.18
CA PHE A 187 11.62 4.79 13.91
C PHE A 187 10.85 5.83 13.11
N GLY A 188 11.32 6.13 11.90
CA GLY A 188 10.65 7.04 10.98
C GLY A 188 10.77 8.52 11.37
N GLY A 189 10.42 9.37 10.41
CA GLY A 189 10.45 10.81 10.56
C GLY A 189 9.77 11.49 9.37
N TRP A 190 9.31 12.72 9.57
CA TRP A 190 8.62 13.48 8.55
C TRP A 190 8.83 14.97 8.74
N LEU A 191 8.66 15.72 7.65
CA LEU A 191 8.54 17.17 7.71
C LEU A 191 7.06 17.53 7.73
N VAL A 192 6.63 18.30 8.74
CA VAL A 192 5.29 18.86 8.76
C VAL A 192 5.18 19.94 7.68
N SER A 193 4.17 19.82 6.81
CA SER A 193 3.94 20.77 5.72
C SER A 193 3.92 22.21 6.24
N SER A 194 4.56 23.13 5.50
CA SER A 194 4.52 24.56 5.81
C SER A 194 3.14 25.19 5.54
N ASN A 195 2.27 24.50 4.80
CA ASN A 195 0.89 24.92 4.58
C ASN A 195 0.02 24.52 5.80
N PRO A 196 -0.59 25.47 6.53
CA PRO A 196 -1.39 25.16 7.73
C PRO A 196 -2.54 24.17 7.47
N ALA A 197 -3.27 24.33 6.35
CA ALA A 197 -4.39 23.45 6.02
C ALA A 197 -3.95 22.00 5.74
N GLN A 198 -2.70 21.78 5.35
CA GLN A 198 -2.13 20.45 5.19
C GLN A 198 -1.51 19.94 6.51
N ALA A 199 -0.90 20.81 7.31
CA ALA A 199 -0.35 20.47 8.62
C ALA A 199 -1.44 19.91 9.57
N ASP A 200 -2.65 20.49 9.51
CA ASP A 200 -3.78 20.07 10.35
C ASP A 200 -4.30 18.66 10.04
N LYS A 201 -4.10 18.15 8.80
CA LYS A 201 -4.51 16.79 8.42
C LYS A 201 -3.74 15.71 9.17
N GLY A 202 -2.54 16.03 9.68
CA GLY A 202 -1.65 15.06 10.33
C GLY A 202 -1.08 14.02 9.37
N ILE A 203 -0.48 12.99 9.95
CA ILE A 203 0.15 11.88 9.24
C ILE A 203 -0.15 10.56 9.95
N THR A 204 -0.22 9.49 9.17
CA THR A 204 -0.18 8.11 9.66
C THR A 204 1.15 7.48 9.30
N LEU A 205 1.80 6.84 10.27
CA LEU A 205 3.09 6.17 10.12
C LEU A 205 2.98 4.75 10.66
N ASP A 206 3.34 3.79 9.83
CA ASP A 206 3.49 2.39 10.25
C ASP A 206 4.98 2.08 10.42
N GLY A 207 5.32 1.32 11.46
CA GLY A 207 6.70 1.12 11.84
C GLY A 207 7.02 -0.08 12.68
N SER A 208 8.30 -0.19 13.07
CA SER A 208 8.81 -1.22 13.95
C SER A 208 9.90 -0.70 14.87
N ALA A 209 10.01 -1.26 16.07
CA ALA A 209 11.12 -0.99 16.98
C ALA A 209 11.62 -2.29 17.62
N LEU A 210 12.94 -2.39 17.80
CA LEU A 210 13.60 -3.56 18.39
C LEU A 210 13.43 -3.55 19.92
N MET A 211 12.19 -3.73 20.38
CA MET A 211 11.83 -3.67 21.78
C MET A 211 10.71 -4.68 22.06
N SER A 212 10.73 -5.33 23.22
CA SER A 212 9.60 -6.13 23.68
C SER A 212 8.42 -5.23 24.03
N ILE A 213 7.19 -5.66 23.73
CA ILE A 213 5.99 -4.89 24.06
C ILE A 213 5.84 -4.59 25.57
N ASN A 214 6.41 -5.45 26.42
CA ASN A 214 6.37 -5.28 27.87
C ASN A 214 7.35 -4.19 28.34
N ASP A 215 8.41 -3.96 27.57
CA ASP A 215 9.43 -2.96 27.88
C ASP A 215 9.03 -1.57 27.39
N VAL A 216 8.02 -1.44 26.54
CA VAL A 216 7.51 -0.13 26.08
C VAL A 216 6.90 0.63 27.25
N ALA A 217 7.41 1.84 27.48
CA ALA A 217 6.88 2.81 28.44
C ALA A 217 6.05 3.89 27.77
N SER A 218 6.50 4.43 26.63
CA SER A 218 5.78 5.46 25.90
C SER A 218 6.20 5.57 24.44
N VAL A 219 5.37 6.23 23.65
CA VAL A 219 5.68 6.67 22.28
C VAL A 219 5.70 8.19 22.25
N SER A 220 6.74 8.78 21.69
CA SER A 220 6.93 10.23 21.61
C SER A 220 7.13 10.70 20.18
N VAL A 221 6.69 11.92 19.90
CA VAL A 221 7.14 12.69 18.74
C VAL A 221 8.14 13.72 19.22
N VAL A 222 9.32 13.72 18.61
CA VAL A 222 10.44 14.61 18.95
C VAL A 222 10.86 15.35 17.69
N ASN A 223 11.18 16.64 17.80
CA ASN A 223 11.75 17.37 16.67
C ASN A 223 13.27 17.14 16.53
N ASP A 224 13.86 17.69 15.47
CA ASP A 224 15.30 17.64 15.20
C ASP A 224 16.17 18.34 16.25
N GLN A 225 15.58 19.25 17.04
CA GLN A 225 16.21 19.90 18.19
C GLN A 225 16.14 19.07 19.48
N GLY A 226 15.54 17.88 19.45
CA GLY A 226 15.38 17.02 20.62
C GLY A 226 14.23 17.44 21.56
N LYS A 227 13.40 18.42 21.17
CA LYS A 227 12.22 18.82 21.94
C LYS A 227 11.11 17.79 21.75
N VAL A 228 10.62 17.23 22.84
CA VAL A 228 9.41 16.39 22.84
C VAL A 228 8.20 17.28 22.57
N LEU A 229 7.47 16.96 21.50
CA LEU A 229 6.27 17.69 21.09
C LEU A 229 5.01 17.08 21.70
N VAL A 230 4.97 15.76 21.81
CA VAL A 230 3.90 14.99 22.45
C VAL A 230 4.46 13.64 22.88
N ASN A 231 4.02 13.15 24.03
CA ASN A 231 4.40 11.84 24.58
C ASN A 231 3.16 11.10 25.07
N ALA A 232 2.90 9.91 24.52
CA ALA A 232 1.78 9.06 24.88
C ALA A 232 2.29 7.82 25.63
N PRO A 233 2.03 7.70 26.95
CA PRO A 233 2.34 6.50 27.73
C PRO A 233 1.55 5.28 27.24
N VAL A 234 2.18 4.10 27.27
CA VAL A 234 1.64 2.82 26.78
C VAL A 234 1.48 1.79 27.90
#